data_AF-C3ZBA7-F1
#
_entry.id   AF-C3ZBA7-F1
#
_cell.length_a   1.000
_cell.length_b   1.000
_cell.length_c   1.000
_cell.angle_alpha   90.00
_cell.angle_beta   90.00
_cell.angle_gamma   90.00
#
_symmetry.space_group_name_H-M   'P 1'
#
loop_
_entity.id
_entity.type
_entity.pdbx_description
1 polymer ?
#
loop_
_entity_poly.entity_id
_entity_poly.type
_entity_poly.pdbx_seq_one_letter_code
_entity_poly.pdbx_strand_id
1 'polypeptide(L)'
;MALKITCGFGRVGVRETKVFGLSDEERRIKKYGQGNLVERYETFKNIFGEGKGEELSFKIFGASVTHIGKVMNNWKPNRRGEKARFLEHFSLSNWEKLDAATKLRHSIVGPCKACLRDHGDFLSLYNSQIRCPRTRKTFADLQQEEAKKKQKRVKARKLVDDILKSIQDAQRANNVREAEVAFADGVPEEVYRRAEEICEEGQKRKQKKKSIKRD
;
A
#
# COMPACT_ATOMS: atom_id res chain seq x y z
N MET A 1 0.45 23.57 -12.60
CA MET A 1 1.30 22.36 -12.51
C MET A 1 0.94 21.41 -13.64
N ALA A 2 1.89 21.06 -14.53
CA ALA A 2 1.61 20.33 -15.77
C ALA A 2 1.52 18.80 -15.64
N LEU A 3 2.03 18.21 -14.54
CA LEU A 3 1.99 16.76 -14.34
C LEU A 3 0.95 16.41 -13.28
N LYS A 4 -0.18 15.86 -13.71
CA LYS A 4 -1.25 15.39 -12.82
C LYS A 4 -1.27 13.87 -12.71
N ILE A 5 -0.75 13.16 -13.71
CA ILE A 5 -0.57 11.70 -13.66
C ILE A 5 0.71 11.38 -12.89
N THR A 6 0.59 10.97 -11.63
CA THR A 6 1.75 10.67 -10.77
C THR A 6 1.94 9.18 -10.49
N CYS A 7 0.92 8.36 -10.71
CA CYS A 7 1.03 6.90 -10.64
C CYS A 7 2.10 6.38 -11.59
N GLY A 8 2.96 5.46 -11.13
CA GLY A 8 3.98 4.83 -11.96
C GLY A 8 3.36 4.07 -13.14
N PHE A 9 2.36 3.23 -12.86
CA PHE A 9 1.57 2.53 -13.89
C PHE A 9 0.88 3.50 -14.85
N GLY A 10 0.31 4.60 -14.34
CA GLY A 10 -0.29 5.63 -15.18
C GLY A 10 0.73 6.30 -16.11
N ARG A 11 1.96 6.57 -15.64
CA ARG A 11 3.01 7.17 -16.45
C ARG A 11 3.45 6.25 -17.59
N VAL A 12 3.66 4.97 -17.30
CA VAL A 12 4.01 3.98 -18.34
C VAL A 12 2.83 3.71 -19.26
N GLY A 13 1.63 3.57 -18.69
CA GLY A 13 0.38 3.42 -19.44
C GLY A 13 0.19 4.52 -20.47
N VAL A 14 0.36 5.80 -20.10
CA VAL A 14 0.32 6.93 -21.04
C VAL A 14 1.24 6.72 -22.25
N ARG A 15 2.43 6.15 -22.04
CA ARG A 15 3.37 5.85 -23.13
C ARG A 15 2.93 4.63 -23.94
N GLU A 16 2.34 3.64 -23.31
CA GLU A 16 1.98 2.36 -23.92
C GLU A 16 0.61 2.38 -24.61
N THR A 17 -0.29 3.32 -24.30
CA THR A 17 -1.60 3.44 -24.97
C THR A 17 -1.51 3.67 -26.47
N LYS A 18 -0.37 4.12 -27.01
CA LYS A 18 -0.19 4.22 -28.47
C LYS A 18 -0.04 2.86 -29.18
N VAL A 19 0.27 1.81 -28.43
CA VAL A 19 0.60 0.47 -28.93
C VAL A 19 -0.20 -0.64 -28.25
N PHE A 20 -1.11 -0.28 -27.33
CA PHE A 20 -1.96 -1.22 -26.63
C PHE A 20 -3.00 -1.82 -27.60
N GLY A 21 -3.24 -3.13 -27.50
CA GLY A 21 -4.15 -3.86 -28.39
C GLY A 21 -3.62 -4.13 -29.81
N LEU A 22 -2.44 -3.61 -30.17
CA LEU A 22 -1.81 -3.88 -31.45
C LEU A 22 -1.02 -5.19 -31.42
N SER A 23 -1.05 -5.92 -32.54
CA SER A 23 -0.16 -7.06 -32.82
C SER A 23 1.31 -6.62 -32.86
N ASP A 24 2.25 -7.56 -32.69
CA ASP A 24 3.68 -7.24 -32.70
C ASP A 24 4.16 -6.61 -34.03
N GLU A 25 3.53 -7.01 -35.15
CA GLU A 25 3.72 -6.44 -36.48
C GLU A 25 3.33 -4.94 -36.49
N GLU A 26 2.11 -4.63 -36.03
CA GLU A 26 1.58 -3.27 -35.95
C GLU A 26 2.33 -2.41 -34.94
N ARG A 27 2.83 -3.00 -33.84
CA ARG A 27 3.68 -2.31 -32.87
C ARG A 27 4.99 -1.83 -33.48
N ARG A 28 5.59 -2.63 -34.38
CA ARG A 28 6.81 -2.25 -35.10
C ARG A 28 6.55 -1.07 -36.04
N ILE A 29 5.41 -1.08 -36.72
CA ILE A 29 4.99 -0.02 -37.66
C ILE A 29 4.62 1.27 -36.92
N LYS A 30 3.76 1.20 -35.89
CA LYS A 30 3.32 2.37 -35.10
C LYS A 30 4.33 2.86 -34.06
N LYS A 31 5.48 2.18 -33.88
CA LYS A 31 6.51 2.57 -32.89
C LYS A 31 6.96 4.02 -33.06
N TYR A 32 6.98 4.50 -34.30
CA TYR A 32 7.46 5.81 -34.75
C TYR A 32 6.35 6.85 -34.97
N GLY A 33 5.08 6.44 -34.98
CA GLY A 33 3.95 7.36 -35.15
C GLY A 33 3.53 8.06 -33.86
N GLN A 34 3.11 9.33 -33.97
CA GLN A 34 2.31 9.96 -32.92
C GLN A 34 0.88 9.45 -33.07
N GLY A 35 0.54 8.36 -32.36
CA GLY A 35 -0.84 7.87 -32.32
C GLY A 35 -1.81 8.98 -31.89
N ASN A 36 -3.03 8.96 -32.43
CA ASN A 36 -4.09 9.94 -32.17
C ASN A 36 -4.28 10.15 -30.65
N LEU A 37 -4.23 11.40 -30.19
CA LEU A 37 -4.29 11.72 -28.77
C LEU A 37 -5.65 11.35 -28.16
N VAL A 38 -6.73 11.45 -28.93
CA VAL A 38 -8.09 11.07 -28.51
C VAL A 38 -8.17 9.57 -28.27
N GLU A 39 -7.77 8.75 -29.25
CA GLU A 39 -7.73 7.28 -29.10
C GLU A 39 -6.87 6.85 -27.90
N ARG A 40 -5.72 7.50 -27.70
CA ARG A 40 -4.85 7.23 -26.57
C ARG A 40 -5.49 7.57 -25.24
N TYR A 41 -6.30 8.62 -25.18
CA TYR A 41 -7.03 9.02 -23.99
C TYR A 41 -8.16 8.04 -23.67
N GLU A 42 -8.97 7.66 -24.66
CA GLU A 42 -10.02 6.66 -24.49
C GLU A 42 -9.44 5.31 -24.04
N THR A 43 -8.37 4.86 -24.70
CA THR A 43 -7.63 3.65 -24.29
C THR A 43 -7.13 3.77 -22.85
N PHE A 44 -6.58 4.94 -22.49
CA PHE A 44 -6.10 5.17 -21.13
C PHE A 44 -7.23 5.10 -20.10
N LYS A 45 -8.39 5.70 -20.41
CA LYS A 45 -9.58 5.66 -19.55
C LYS A 45 -10.10 4.24 -19.40
N ASN A 46 -10.13 3.43 -20.47
CA ASN A 46 -10.58 2.05 -20.39
C ASN A 46 -9.68 1.21 -19.46
N ILE A 47 -8.36 1.43 -19.48
CA ILE A 47 -7.42 0.66 -18.65
C ILE A 47 -7.42 1.11 -17.18
N PHE A 48 -7.55 2.41 -16.93
CA PHE A 48 -7.27 3.01 -15.62
C PHE A 48 -8.44 3.77 -14.98
N GLY A 49 -9.52 4.00 -15.72
CA GLY A 49 -10.66 4.85 -15.33
C GLY A 49 -11.76 4.14 -14.55
N GLU A 50 -11.83 2.81 -14.61
CA GLU A 50 -12.82 2.04 -13.85
C GLU A 50 -12.64 2.24 -12.33
N GLY A 51 -13.74 2.60 -11.65
CA GLY A 51 -13.80 2.66 -10.19
C GLY A 51 -13.01 3.79 -9.53
N LYS A 52 -12.60 4.85 -10.25
CA LYS A 52 -11.83 5.96 -9.67
C LYS A 52 -12.66 7.25 -9.56
N GLY A 53 -12.67 7.84 -8.36
CA GLY A 53 -13.48 9.01 -8.04
C GLY A 53 -13.00 10.35 -8.61
N GLU A 54 -11.75 10.47 -9.07
CA GLU A 54 -11.27 11.66 -9.78
C GLU A 54 -11.16 11.37 -11.28
N GLU A 55 -12.02 12.02 -12.07
CA GLU A 55 -12.00 11.88 -13.52
C GLU A 55 -10.82 12.65 -14.12
N LEU A 56 -9.98 11.95 -14.87
CA LEU A 56 -8.91 12.56 -15.65
C LEU A 56 -9.51 13.22 -16.89
N SER A 57 -9.44 14.55 -17.00
CA SER A 57 -9.89 15.25 -18.21
C SER A 57 -8.90 15.13 -19.37
N PHE A 58 -9.40 15.19 -20.60
CA PHE A 58 -8.58 15.13 -21.83
C PHE A 58 -7.45 16.18 -21.85
N LYS A 59 -7.77 17.41 -21.44
CA LYS A 59 -6.79 18.51 -21.34
C LYS A 59 -5.64 18.16 -20.38
N ILE A 60 -5.96 17.59 -19.22
CA ILE A 60 -4.97 17.17 -18.23
C ILE A 60 -4.15 15.98 -18.76
N PHE A 61 -4.80 15.04 -19.44
CA PHE A 61 -4.13 13.92 -20.09
C PHE A 61 -3.13 14.39 -21.13
N GLY A 62 -3.52 15.26 -22.07
CA GLY A 62 -2.63 15.77 -23.12
C GLY A 62 -1.39 16.50 -22.58
N ALA A 63 -1.57 17.35 -21.56
CA ALA A 63 -0.47 18.00 -20.86
C ALA A 63 0.46 16.98 -20.19
N SER A 64 -0.11 15.96 -19.53
CA SER A 64 0.65 14.89 -18.88
C SER A 64 1.41 14.02 -19.90
N VAL A 65 0.79 13.67 -21.03
CA VAL A 65 1.42 12.93 -22.13
C VAL A 65 2.67 13.63 -22.63
N THR A 66 2.57 14.94 -22.87
CA THR A 66 3.69 15.75 -23.35
C THR A 66 4.84 15.74 -22.34
N HIS A 67 4.52 15.96 -21.06
CA HIS A 67 5.52 15.97 -20.00
C HIS A 67 6.19 14.60 -19.81
N ILE A 68 5.38 13.55 -19.72
CA ILE A 68 5.86 12.17 -19.54
C ILE A 68 6.72 11.75 -20.72
N GLY A 69 6.29 12.06 -21.95
CA GLY A 69 7.09 11.83 -23.16
C GLY A 69 8.44 12.54 -23.10
N LYS A 70 8.48 13.82 -22.70
CA LYS A 70 9.73 14.57 -22.54
C LYS A 70 10.67 13.92 -21.53
N VAL A 71 10.17 13.48 -20.37
CA VAL A 71 11.02 12.84 -19.34
C VAL A 71 11.53 11.49 -19.82
N MET A 72 10.65 10.65 -20.39
CA MET A 72 11.01 9.30 -20.83
C MET A 72 11.96 9.32 -22.04
N ASN A 73 11.79 10.26 -22.96
CA ASN A 73 12.64 10.35 -24.16
C ASN A 73 14.00 10.96 -23.85
N ASN A 74 14.09 11.88 -22.88
CA ASN A 74 15.33 12.54 -22.48
C ASN A 74 16.00 11.88 -21.25
N TRP A 75 15.70 10.61 -21.01
CA TRP A 75 16.39 9.83 -19.97
C TRP A 75 17.89 9.80 -20.28
N LYS A 76 18.74 10.01 -19.26
CA LYS A 76 20.19 10.07 -19.48
C LYS A 76 20.71 8.79 -20.16
N PRO A 77 21.56 8.88 -21.21
CA PRO A 77 22.04 7.71 -21.95
C PRO A 77 22.75 6.66 -21.09
N ASN A 78 23.52 7.08 -20.09
CA ASN A 78 24.21 6.20 -19.14
C ASN A 78 23.28 5.55 -18.10
N ARG A 79 21.98 5.85 -18.11
CA ARG A 79 20.96 5.32 -17.20
C ARG A 79 19.87 4.54 -17.91
N ARG A 80 20.14 4.03 -19.12
CA ARG A 80 19.19 3.20 -19.89
C ARG A 80 18.73 1.97 -19.11
N GLY A 81 19.60 1.35 -18.31
CA GLY A 81 19.21 0.23 -17.43
C GLY A 81 18.23 0.62 -16.32
N GLU A 82 18.31 1.84 -15.78
CA GLU A 82 17.30 2.37 -14.84
C GLU A 82 15.96 2.57 -15.54
N LYS A 83 15.99 3.10 -16.77
CA LYS A 83 14.78 3.28 -17.58
C LYS A 83 14.10 1.95 -17.87
N ALA A 84 14.85 0.92 -18.25
CA ALA A 84 14.31 -0.41 -18.54
C ALA A 84 13.60 -0.99 -17.31
N ARG A 85 14.25 -0.96 -16.14
CA ARG A 85 13.66 -1.39 -14.86
C ARG A 85 12.39 -0.62 -14.51
N PHE A 86 12.38 0.69 -14.71
CA PHE A 86 11.18 1.52 -14.48
C PHE A 86 10.01 1.11 -15.39
N LEU A 87 10.29 0.95 -16.69
CA LEU A 87 9.27 0.59 -17.68
C LEU A 87 8.73 -0.82 -17.45
N GLU A 88 9.61 -1.78 -17.15
CA GLU A 88 9.24 -3.16 -16.84
C GLU A 88 8.37 -3.24 -15.59
N HIS A 89 8.81 -2.63 -14.49
CA HIS A 89 8.10 -2.66 -13.20
C HIS A 89 6.68 -2.11 -13.32
N PHE A 90 6.51 -0.97 -14.00
CA PHE A 90 5.22 -0.30 -14.18
C PHE A 90 4.52 -0.64 -15.51
N SER A 91 4.92 -1.71 -16.20
CA SER A 91 4.32 -2.14 -17.46
C SER A 91 2.82 -2.40 -17.34
N LEU A 92 2.09 -2.27 -18.46
CA LEU A 92 0.68 -2.64 -18.49
C LEU A 92 0.43 -4.12 -18.14
N SER A 93 1.33 -5.02 -18.54
CA SER A 93 1.24 -6.44 -18.16
C SER A 93 1.34 -6.64 -16.65
N ASN A 94 2.17 -5.86 -15.95
CA ASN A 94 2.22 -5.91 -14.49
C ASN A 94 0.98 -5.27 -13.85
N TRP A 95 0.43 -4.22 -14.46
CA TRP A 95 -0.85 -3.64 -14.03
C TRP A 95 -1.99 -4.66 -14.12
N GLU A 96 -2.10 -5.40 -15.23
CA GLU A 96 -3.14 -6.39 -15.46
C GLU A 96 -3.13 -7.51 -14.41
N LYS A 97 -1.94 -7.97 -14.02
CA LYS A 97 -1.71 -8.98 -12.98
C LYS A 97 -2.12 -8.55 -11.57
N LEU A 98 -2.31 -7.25 -11.31
CA LEU A 98 -2.78 -6.78 -10.01
C LEU A 98 -4.26 -7.15 -9.81
N ASP A 99 -4.59 -7.58 -8.59
CA ASP A 99 -5.97 -7.77 -8.18
C ASP A 99 -6.73 -6.42 -8.13
N ALA A 100 -8.06 -6.49 -8.21
CA ALA A 100 -8.92 -5.30 -8.23
C ALA A 100 -8.73 -4.42 -6.98
N ALA A 101 -8.57 -5.00 -5.79
CA ALA A 101 -8.38 -4.24 -4.56
C ALA A 101 -7.05 -3.49 -4.58
N THR A 102 -5.99 -4.08 -5.13
CA THR A 102 -4.71 -3.39 -5.34
C THR A 102 -4.83 -2.28 -6.36
N LYS A 103 -5.49 -2.50 -7.51
CA LYS A 103 -5.72 -1.46 -8.53
C LYS A 103 -6.45 -0.24 -7.97
N LEU A 104 -7.44 -0.45 -7.10
CA LEU A 104 -8.20 0.62 -6.42
C LEU A 104 -7.33 1.46 -5.47
N ARG A 105 -6.26 0.91 -4.88
CA ARG A 105 -5.34 1.68 -4.03
C ARG A 105 -4.52 2.72 -4.82
N HIS A 106 -4.42 2.58 -6.14
CA HIS A 106 -3.67 3.51 -6.98
C HIS A 106 -4.54 4.68 -7.46
N SER A 107 -4.24 5.90 -7.01
CA SER A 107 -4.76 7.10 -7.66
C SER A 107 -4.01 7.42 -8.94
N ILE A 108 -4.72 7.65 -10.05
CA ILE A 108 -4.12 8.03 -11.33
C ILE A 108 -3.84 9.53 -11.36
N VAL A 109 -4.83 10.32 -10.96
CA VAL A 109 -4.75 11.78 -10.85
C VAL A 109 -4.28 12.15 -9.45
N GLY A 110 -3.40 13.15 -9.37
CA GLY A 110 -2.82 13.59 -8.11
C GLY A 110 -1.80 12.60 -7.53
N PRO A 111 -1.29 12.85 -6.32
CA PRO A 111 -0.27 12.01 -5.68
C PRO A 111 -0.74 10.57 -5.43
N CYS A 112 -0.09 9.60 -6.06
CA CYS A 112 -0.40 8.19 -5.88
C CYS A 112 0.26 7.63 -4.62
N LYS A 113 -0.47 7.64 -3.49
CA LYS A 113 0.03 7.13 -2.20
C LYS A 113 0.46 5.66 -2.25
N ALA A 114 -0.22 4.82 -3.03
CA ALA A 114 0.18 3.42 -3.22
C ALA A 114 1.54 3.32 -3.89
N CYS A 115 1.77 4.01 -5.02
CA CYS A 115 3.09 4.01 -5.65
C CYS A 115 4.19 4.60 -4.75
N LEU A 116 3.89 5.65 -3.97
CA LEU A 116 4.86 6.23 -3.03
C LEU A 116 5.27 5.23 -1.94
N ARG A 117 4.31 4.43 -1.46
CA ARG A 117 4.52 3.46 -0.37
C ARG A 117 5.19 2.18 -0.84
N ASP A 118 4.69 1.63 -1.96
CA ASP A 118 4.99 0.27 -2.40
C ASP A 118 6.02 0.24 -3.53
N HIS A 119 6.23 1.36 -4.23
CA HIS A 119 7.10 1.45 -5.40
C HIS A 119 7.97 2.72 -5.41
N GLY A 120 8.28 3.25 -4.22
CA GLY A 120 9.02 4.51 -4.05
C GLY A 120 10.37 4.52 -4.76
N ASP A 121 11.09 3.39 -4.72
CA ASP A 121 12.42 3.25 -5.33
C ASP A 121 12.35 3.39 -6.85
N PHE A 122 11.39 2.74 -7.50
CA PHE A 122 11.18 2.88 -8.94
C PHE A 122 10.70 4.29 -9.31
N LEU A 123 9.84 4.91 -8.51
CA LEU A 123 9.45 6.31 -8.73
C LEU A 123 10.63 7.26 -8.65
N SER A 124 11.61 7.00 -7.78
CA SER A 124 12.83 7.81 -7.65
C SER A 124 13.65 7.82 -8.96
N LEU A 125 13.69 6.69 -9.67
CA LEU A 125 14.37 6.56 -10.97
C LEU A 125 13.80 7.58 -11.96
N TYR A 126 12.47 7.63 -12.10
CA TYR A 126 11.81 8.61 -12.96
C TYR A 126 11.99 10.04 -12.47
N ASN A 127 11.77 10.29 -11.18
CA ASN A 127 11.79 11.65 -10.61
C ASN A 127 13.18 12.29 -10.76
N SER A 128 14.26 11.49 -10.69
CA SER A 128 15.64 11.96 -10.90
C SER A 128 15.89 12.50 -12.33
N GLN A 129 15.05 12.12 -13.30
CA GLN A 129 15.15 12.57 -14.69
C GLN A 129 14.35 13.85 -14.97
N ILE A 130 13.49 14.29 -14.04
CA ILE A 130 12.71 15.52 -14.19
C ILE A 130 13.66 16.72 -14.11
N ARG A 131 13.77 17.50 -15.19
CA ARG A 131 14.67 18.67 -15.26
C ARG A 131 14.18 19.85 -14.42
N CYS A 132 12.87 20.08 -14.33
CA CYS A 132 12.31 21.22 -13.61
C CYS A 132 12.56 21.09 -12.09
N PRO A 133 13.32 22.01 -11.46
CA PRO A 133 13.65 21.93 -10.05
C PRO A 133 12.42 21.98 -9.14
N ARG A 134 11.44 22.84 -9.46
CA ARG A 134 10.19 22.97 -8.70
C ARG A 134 9.42 21.65 -8.67
N THR A 135 9.23 21.02 -9.83
CA THR A 135 8.53 19.73 -9.93
C THR A 135 9.30 18.62 -9.21
N ARG A 136 10.63 18.60 -9.34
CA ARG A 136 11.47 17.62 -8.65
C ARG A 136 11.35 17.75 -7.14
N LYS A 137 11.41 18.98 -6.60
CA LYS A 137 11.24 19.27 -5.17
C LYS A 137 9.89 18.77 -4.66
N THR A 138 8.80 19.08 -5.35
CA THR A 138 7.45 18.61 -4.97
C THR A 138 7.38 17.07 -4.87
N PHE A 139 7.99 16.33 -5.79
CA PHE A 139 8.00 14.87 -5.70
C PHE A 139 8.92 14.34 -4.59
N ALA A 140 10.06 15.00 -4.36
CA ALA A 140 10.95 14.64 -3.27
C ALA A 140 10.28 14.85 -1.90
N ASP A 141 9.57 15.97 -1.72
CA ASP A 141 8.81 16.28 -0.50
C ASP A 141 7.75 15.21 -0.24
N LEU A 142 6.97 14.84 -1.26
CA LEU A 142 5.97 13.76 -1.17
C LEU A 142 6.58 12.40 -0.79
N GLN A 143 7.75 12.06 -1.36
CA GLN A 143 8.46 10.82 -1.01
C GLN A 143 8.96 10.86 0.44
N GLN A 144 9.49 12.00 0.89
CA GLN A 144 9.99 12.17 2.24
C GLN A 144 8.86 12.11 3.28
N GLU A 145 7.71 12.72 2.99
CA GLU A 145 6.54 12.63 3.86
C GLU A 145 6.03 11.19 4.02
N GLU A 146 5.96 10.42 2.94
CA GLU A 146 5.52 9.03 3.01
C GLU A 146 6.55 8.14 3.73
N ALA A 147 7.85 8.40 3.53
CA ALA A 147 8.91 7.72 4.27
C ALA A 147 8.81 7.98 5.78
N LYS A 148 8.57 9.23 6.20
CA LYS A 148 8.33 9.59 7.61
C LYS A 148 7.10 8.85 8.17
N LYS A 149 6.01 8.76 7.41
CA LYS A 149 4.80 8.01 7.82
C LYS A 149 5.09 6.51 7.95
N LYS A 150 5.85 5.92 7.02
CA LYS A 150 6.29 4.52 7.10
C LYS A 150 7.10 4.26 8.36
N GLN A 151 8.06 5.14 8.67
CA GLN A 151 8.88 5.02 9.89
C GLN A 151 8.03 5.11 11.16
N LYS A 152 7.07 6.04 11.25
CA LYS A 152 6.14 6.14 12.39
C LYS A 152 5.33 4.86 12.57
N ARG A 153 4.83 4.26 11.48
CA ARG A 153 4.06 3.00 11.52
C ARG A 153 4.91 1.81 12.00
N VAL A 154 6.16 1.73 11.55
CA VAL A 154 7.09 0.67 12.00
C VAL A 154 7.35 0.80 13.50
N LYS A 155 7.62 2.02 13.99
CA LYS A 155 7.79 2.27 15.43
C LYS A 155 6.53 1.90 16.24
N ALA A 156 5.35 2.27 15.75
CA ALA A 156 4.09 1.96 16.41
C ALA A 156 3.82 0.44 16.48
N ARG A 157 4.11 -0.30 15.40
CA ARG A 157 4.00 -1.77 15.40
C ARG A 157 4.95 -2.41 16.40
N LYS A 158 6.20 -1.98 16.42
CA LYS A 158 7.20 -2.49 17.37
C LYS A 158 6.77 -2.28 18.81
N LEU A 159 6.21 -1.11 19.13
CA LEU A 159 5.66 -0.83 20.46
C LEU A 159 4.49 -1.77 20.81
N VAL A 160 3.58 -2.04 19.87
CA VAL A 160 2.48 -2.99 20.09
C VAL A 160 3.01 -4.40 20.33
N ASP A 161 3.99 -4.84 19.53
CA ASP A 161 4.62 -6.15 19.69
C ASP A 161 5.33 -6.28 21.04
N ASP A 162 6.02 -5.23 21.48
CA ASP A 162 6.70 -5.17 22.80
C ASP A 162 5.68 -5.24 23.96
N ILE A 163 4.53 -4.56 23.83
CA ILE A 163 3.43 -4.62 24.81
C ILE A 163 2.84 -6.03 24.86
N LEU A 164 2.53 -6.63 23.71
CA LEU A 164 1.98 -7.99 23.64
C LEU A 164 2.94 -9.01 24.26
N LYS A 165 4.23 -8.88 23.99
CA LYS A 165 5.26 -9.72 24.60
C LYS A 165 5.33 -9.54 26.12
N SER A 166 5.30 -8.30 26.61
CA SER A 166 5.29 -8.01 28.05
C SER A 166 4.07 -8.62 28.76
N ILE A 167 2.89 -8.57 28.12
CA ILE A 167 1.68 -9.21 28.64
C ILE A 167 1.85 -10.74 28.72
N GLN A 168 2.41 -11.37 27.68
CA GLN A 168 2.65 -12.81 27.66
C GLN A 168 3.68 -13.24 28.73
N ASP A 169 4.75 -12.46 28.90
CA ASP A 169 5.79 -12.74 29.90
C ASP A 169 5.22 -12.59 31.33
N ALA A 170 4.39 -11.58 31.58
CA ALA A 170 3.69 -11.41 32.86
C ALA A 170 2.70 -12.56 33.15
N GLN A 171 1.97 -13.04 32.14
CA GLN A 171 1.09 -14.21 32.29
C GLN A 171 1.88 -15.47 32.64
N ARG A 172 3.04 -15.70 32.00
CA ARG A 172 3.91 -16.84 32.33
C ARG A 172 4.45 -16.73 33.76
N ALA A 173 4.90 -15.56 34.17
CA ALA A 173 5.43 -15.34 35.53
C ALA A 173 4.35 -15.57 36.61
N ASN A 174 3.11 -15.15 36.37
CA ASN A 174 2.00 -15.42 37.27
C ASN A 174 1.65 -16.92 37.33
N ASN A 175 1.63 -17.62 36.19
CA ASN A 175 1.39 -19.07 36.18
C ASN A 175 2.51 -19.84 36.90
N VAL A 176 3.77 -19.37 36.83
CA VAL A 176 4.89 -19.95 37.58
C VAL A 176 4.77 -19.67 39.08
N ARG A 177 4.35 -18.46 39.48
CA ARG A 177 4.05 -18.16 40.90
C ARG A 177 2.88 -18.99 41.43
N GLU A 178 1.81 -19.19 40.66
CA GLU A 178 0.71 -20.06 41.05
C GLU A 178 1.15 -21.53 41.16
N ALA A 179 2.09 -21.97 40.32
CA ALA A 179 2.69 -23.30 40.43
C ALA A 179 3.63 -23.43 41.64
N GLU A 180 4.51 -22.46 41.91
CA GLU A 180 5.43 -22.49 43.07
C GLU A 180 4.69 -22.48 44.42
N VAL A 181 3.57 -21.74 44.52
CA VAL A 181 2.71 -21.75 45.72
C VAL A 181 1.98 -23.09 45.91
N ALA A 182 1.73 -23.85 44.82
CA ALA A 182 1.10 -25.17 44.91
C ALA A 182 2.07 -26.28 45.36
N PHE A 183 3.38 -26.05 45.34
CA PHE A 183 4.39 -27.08 45.66
C PHE A 183 5.23 -26.81 46.92
N ALA A 184 5.05 -25.67 47.61
CA ALA A 184 5.95 -25.28 48.69
C ALA A 184 5.53 -25.67 50.11
N ASP A 185 4.24 -25.86 50.44
CA ASP A 185 3.85 -26.41 51.75
C ASP A 185 2.43 -26.96 51.66
N GLY A 186 2.19 -28.10 52.32
CA GLY A 186 0.89 -28.77 52.35
C GLY A 186 -0.23 -27.77 52.60
N VAL A 187 -1.06 -27.56 51.58
CA VAL A 187 -2.12 -26.57 51.57
C VAL A 187 -2.98 -26.76 52.82
N PRO A 188 -3.05 -25.78 53.75
CA PRO A 188 -3.88 -25.89 54.94
C PRO A 188 -5.32 -26.16 54.52
N GLU A 189 -5.97 -27.13 55.15
CA GLU A 189 -7.31 -27.63 54.79
C GLU A 189 -8.39 -26.52 54.75
N GLU A 190 -8.16 -25.42 55.47
CA GLU A 190 -8.97 -24.19 55.42
C GLU A 190 -8.96 -23.50 54.04
N VAL A 191 -7.87 -23.63 53.27
CA VAL A 191 -7.76 -23.06 51.92
C VAL A 191 -8.60 -23.87 50.93
N TYR A 192 -8.65 -25.20 51.08
CA TYR A 192 -9.56 -26.05 50.29
C TYR A 192 -11.02 -25.71 50.58
N ARG A 193 -11.37 -25.58 51.86
CA ARG A 193 -12.73 -25.23 52.29
C ARG A 193 -13.17 -23.87 51.73
N ARG A 194 -12.28 -22.88 51.75
CA ARG A 194 -12.55 -21.54 51.19
C ARG A 194 -12.66 -21.54 49.66
N ALA A 195 -11.91 -22.40 48.97
CA ALA A 195 -12.01 -22.55 47.51
C ALA A 195 -13.32 -23.21 47.08
N GLU A 196 -13.81 -24.19 47.84
CA GLU A 196 -15.12 -24.82 47.63
C GLU A 196 -16.27 -23.82 47.82
N GLU A 197 -16.23 -23.00 48.88
CA GLU A 197 -17.23 -21.95 49.12
C GLU A 197 -17.31 -20.92 47.97
N ILE A 198 -16.15 -20.50 47.45
CA ILE A 198 -16.08 -19.55 46.32
C ILE A 198 -16.61 -20.19 45.03
N CYS A 199 -16.32 -21.48 44.79
CA CYS A 199 -16.88 -22.21 43.65
C CYS A 199 -18.39 -22.35 43.75
N GLU A 200 -18.93 -22.68 44.93
CA GLU A 200 -20.38 -22.75 45.15
C GLU A 200 -21.06 -21.39 44.95
N GLU A 201 -20.51 -20.31 45.49
CA GLU A 201 -21.05 -18.96 45.26
C GLU A 201 -21.04 -18.59 43.78
N GLY A 202 -19.97 -18.95 43.05
CA GLY A 202 -19.87 -18.75 41.62
C GLY A 202 -20.95 -19.51 40.83
N GLN A 203 -21.25 -20.75 41.21
CA GLN A 203 -22.32 -21.54 40.59
C GLN A 203 -23.71 -20.98 40.93
N LYS A 204 -23.96 -20.59 42.18
CA LYS A 204 -25.21 -19.94 42.61
C LYS A 204 -25.46 -18.64 41.84
N ARG A 205 -24.42 -17.81 41.64
CA ARG A 205 -24.51 -16.57 40.82
C ARG A 205 -24.77 -16.85 39.34
N LYS A 206 -24.18 -17.91 38.77
CA LYS A 206 -24.44 -18.33 37.38
C LYS A 206 -25.86 -18.86 37.18
N GLN A 207 -26.40 -19.61 38.14
CA GLN A 207 -27.79 -20.07 38.11
C GLN A 207 -28.77 -18.88 38.23
N LYS A 208 -28.51 -17.93 39.14
CA LYS A 208 -29.33 -16.71 39.29
C LYS A 208 -29.31 -15.82 38.04
N LYS A 209 -28.17 -15.73 37.33
CA LYS A 209 -28.09 -15.02 36.03
C LYS A 209 -28.80 -15.76 34.89
N LYS A 210 -28.95 -17.09 34.97
CA LYS A 210 -29.71 -17.87 33.99
C LYS A 210 -31.23 -17.79 34.22
N SER A 211 -31.68 -17.66 35.47
CA SER A 211 -33.11 -17.48 35.78
C SER A 211 -33.63 -16.09 35.38
N ILE A 212 -32.82 -15.03 35.56
CA ILE A 212 -33.18 -13.65 35.18
C ILE A 212 -33.28 -13.44 33.65
N LYS A 213 -32.74 -14.35 32.83
CA LYS A 213 -32.79 -14.27 31.35
C LYS A 213 -33.96 -15.03 30.72
N ARG A 214 -34.85 -15.63 31.52
CA ARG A 214 -36.01 -16.42 31.04
C ARG A 214 -37.38 -15.80 31.37
N ASP A 215 -37.39 -14.62 31.97
CA ASP A 215 -38.55 -13.72 32.07
C ASP A 215 -38.32 -12.51 31.15
#